data_AF-A0A7L0YHA2-F1
#
_entry.id   AF-A0A7L0YHA2-F1
#
_cell.length_a   1.000
_cell.length_b   1.000
_cell.length_c   1.000
_cell.angle_alpha   90.00
_cell.angle_beta   90.00
_cell.angle_gamma   90.00
#
_symmetry.space_group_name_H-M   'P 1'
#
loop_
_entity.id
_entity.type
_entity.pdbx_description
1 polymer ?
#
loop_
_entity_poly.entity_id
_entity_poly.type
_entity_poly.pdbx_seq_one_letter_code
_entity_poly.pdbx_strand_id
1 'polypeptide(L)'
;SLPPDLEATSSLQKENVLQDEVQEREHFSFRHELKRTEGPHIKETLQDQITQCFLECRHVTGRFPDYPPEKTGGSKAIFIEKHPEQVLEELAAKKAEAEKKENEKKGKEDKEVAQAKKPPKVGKQVVDESWKMGPSNFLLMLEEGSSQYQVFWENRDNRSDFLQDHDPELIKEGERGEVEEEIRVQVDEVMQEKLLRVKLAVDGETSPQGKAAKDKVRAARSRAGEQHNAKHTIMMSLACRTIDSLYQELAEEGLLIQVKNVNLSDYIGYYDCLRNILRETGAQPVPSIPEVRQLVALYGILPLGSQTVHENAPLVKSLLLVGPAGVGKKMLVHAICTAAGANLFSLTPSTTGKYPGRDGLIMMLHMILKVGKELQPSVVWIGNTERIFSKGAPKAEEEVNFKRLAKLLPQFLKALKPKDRVLLVGTSSRPFDANLGPFCKVYQKIILIPKPDYLTRFGKYFTLWKHYILQRGGALTRLVNLNCLARVSDGFTQGHIVDVVHTVLTELRLLQMDRKPLRTAEFVTSLARHDPVYKEEEEAFQ
;
A
#
# COMPACT_ATOMS: atom_id res chain seq x y z
N SER A 1 7.44 -2.14 -39.30
CA SER A 1 6.00 -2.47 -39.28
C SER A 1 5.71 -3.09 -37.94
N LEU A 2 4.99 -2.38 -37.07
CA LEU A 2 4.60 -2.92 -35.78
C LEU A 2 3.48 -3.97 -35.99
N PRO A 3 3.31 -4.94 -35.08
CA PRO A 3 2.23 -5.91 -35.16
C PRO A 3 0.86 -5.22 -35.13
N PRO A 4 -0.15 -5.73 -35.87
CA PRO A 4 -1.46 -5.08 -36.00
C PRO A 4 -2.20 -4.87 -34.66
N ASP A 5 -1.93 -5.71 -33.65
CA ASP A 5 -2.55 -5.61 -32.32
C ASP A 5 -1.99 -4.43 -31.49
N LEU A 6 -0.75 -4.02 -31.74
CA LEU A 6 -0.10 -2.86 -31.09
C LEU A 6 -0.52 -1.53 -31.72
N GLU A 7 -0.83 -1.53 -33.02
CA GLU A 7 -1.39 -0.37 -33.70
C GLU A 7 -2.85 -0.14 -33.26
N ALA A 8 -3.65 -1.20 -33.10
CA ALA A 8 -5.03 -1.11 -32.61
C ALA A 8 -5.14 -0.62 -31.16
N THR A 9 -4.23 -1.04 -30.28
CA THR A 9 -4.19 -0.54 -28.89
C THR A 9 -3.66 0.90 -28.80
N SER A 10 -2.72 1.29 -29.67
CA SER A 10 -2.26 2.68 -29.77
C SER A 10 -3.34 3.61 -30.34
N SER A 11 -4.17 3.16 -31.28
CA SER A 11 -5.25 3.98 -31.83
C SER A 11 -6.38 4.17 -30.81
N LEU A 12 -6.77 3.10 -30.10
CA LEU A 12 -7.77 3.17 -29.03
C LEU A 12 -7.30 4.07 -27.86
N GLN A 13 -6.02 3.99 -27.47
CA GLN A 13 -5.48 4.89 -26.45
C GLN A 13 -5.45 6.35 -26.91
N LYS A 14 -5.20 6.62 -28.20
CA LYS A 14 -5.24 7.97 -28.75
C LYS A 14 -6.67 8.50 -28.87
N GLU A 15 -7.62 7.65 -29.24
CA GLU A 15 -9.04 8.00 -29.29
C GLU A 15 -9.58 8.33 -27.89
N ASN A 16 -9.22 7.55 -26.87
CA ASN A 16 -9.63 7.83 -25.49
C ASN A 16 -9.03 9.15 -24.97
N VAL A 17 -7.74 9.41 -25.21
CA VAL A 17 -7.11 10.68 -24.80
C VAL A 17 -7.73 11.87 -25.51
N LEU A 18 -8.07 11.73 -26.80
CA LEU A 18 -8.76 12.77 -27.54
C LEU A 18 -10.20 12.98 -27.06
N GLN A 19 -10.91 11.93 -26.65
CA GLN A 19 -12.23 12.04 -26.05
C GLN A 19 -12.18 12.73 -24.69
N ASP A 20 -11.21 12.39 -23.84
CA ASP A 20 -11.01 13.03 -22.53
C ASP A 20 -10.68 14.52 -22.70
N GLU A 21 -9.81 14.88 -23.65
CA GLU A 21 -9.48 16.30 -23.94
C GLU A 21 -10.66 17.09 -24.51
N VAL A 22 -11.56 16.45 -25.26
CA VAL A 22 -12.79 17.09 -25.77
C VAL A 22 -13.78 17.30 -24.63
N GLN A 23 -13.96 16.30 -23.76
CA GLN A 23 -14.83 16.40 -22.59
C GLN A 23 -14.37 17.51 -21.64
N GLU A 24 -13.06 17.61 -21.33
CA GLU A 24 -12.54 18.68 -20.46
C GLU A 24 -12.77 20.09 -21.04
N ARG A 25 -12.66 20.25 -22.36
CA ARG A 25 -12.93 21.54 -23.03
C ARG A 25 -14.40 21.91 -22.99
N GLU A 26 -15.29 20.94 -23.13
CA GLU A 26 -16.73 21.13 -23.06
C GLU A 26 -17.16 21.49 -21.62
N HIS A 27 -16.68 20.77 -20.61
CA HIS A 27 -16.84 21.11 -19.19
C HIS A 27 -16.39 22.54 -18.86
N PHE A 28 -15.21 22.94 -19.34
CA PHE A 28 -14.71 24.30 -19.13
C PHE A 28 -15.64 25.35 -19.76
N SER A 29 -16.18 25.07 -20.96
CA SER A 29 -17.09 25.97 -21.65
C SER A 29 -18.44 26.10 -20.93
N PHE A 30 -19.02 24.98 -20.47
CA PHE A 30 -20.26 24.96 -19.71
C PHE A 30 -20.14 25.66 -18.37
N ARG A 31 -19.05 25.44 -17.62
CA ARG A 31 -18.77 26.13 -16.36
C ARG A 31 -18.76 27.65 -16.52
N HIS A 32 -18.14 28.15 -17.58
CA HIS A 32 -18.06 29.58 -17.85
C HIS A 32 -19.42 30.18 -18.23
N GLU A 33 -20.25 29.41 -18.97
CA GLU A 33 -21.62 29.80 -19.29
C GLU A 33 -22.50 29.84 -18.04
N LEU A 34 -22.43 28.80 -17.19
CA LEU A 34 -23.18 28.67 -15.94
C LEU A 34 -22.84 29.79 -14.95
N LYS A 35 -21.56 30.13 -14.82
CA LYS A 35 -21.10 31.26 -13.99
C LYS A 35 -21.62 32.61 -14.50
N ARG A 36 -21.83 32.77 -15.80
CA ARG A 36 -22.38 34.00 -16.40
C ARG A 36 -23.90 34.10 -16.24
N THR A 37 -24.64 33.01 -16.46
CA THR A 37 -26.11 33.02 -16.47
C THR A 37 -26.70 32.88 -15.07
N GLU A 38 -26.20 31.93 -14.29
CA GLU A 38 -26.78 31.55 -12.98
C GLU A 38 -25.98 32.09 -11.80
N GLY A 39 -24.70 32.42 -12.01
CA GLY A 39 -23.83 32.92 -10.96
C GLY A 39 -24.38 34.15 -10.20
N PRO A 40 -24.95 35.17 -10.85
CA PRO A 40 -25.58 36.30 -10.17
C PRO A 40 -26.76 35.89 -9.29
N HIS A 41 -27.58 34.95 -9.75
CA HIS A 41 -28.76 34.47 -9.01
C HIS A 41 -28.35 33.66 -7.77
N ILE A 42 -27.36 32.77 -7.92
CA ILE A 42 -26.76 32.01 -6.80
C ILE A 42 -26.15 32.98 -5.77
N LYS A 43 -25.47 34.04 -6.24
CA LYS A 43 -24.90 35.06 -5.38
C LYS A 43 -25.97 35.82 -4.57
N GLU A 44 -27.07 36.21 -5.19
CA GLU A 44 -28.18 36.89 -4.53
C GLU A 44 -28.87 36.00 -3.49
N THR A 45 -29.23 34.77 -3.87
CA THR A 45 -29.86 33.80 -2.97
C THR A 45 -29.01 33.48 -1.75
N LEU A 46 -27.70 33.26 -1.92
CA LEU A 46 -26.77 33.07 -0.80
C LEU A 46 -26.68 34.32 0.08
N GLN A 47 -26.67 35.51 -0.51
CA GLN A 47 -26.68 36.74 0.25
C GLN A 47 -27.96 36.89 1.08
N ASP A 48 -29.12 36.61 0.50
CA ASP A 48 -30.39 36.70 1.20
C ASP A 48 -30.48 35.70 2.36
N GLN A 49 -30.05 34.46 2.15
CA GLN A 49 -30.03 33.44 3.21
C GLN A 49 -29.11 33.79 4.38
N ILE A 50 -27.96 34.41 4.08
CA ILE A 50 -26.99 34.85 5.08
C ILE A 50 -27.51 36.09 5.82
N THR A 51 -28.07 37.07 5.11
CA THR A 51 -28.68 38.25 5.77
C THR A 51 -29.85 37.86 6.66
N GLN A 52 -30.71 36.96 6.20
CA GLN A 52 -31.82 36.44 6.98
C GLN A 52 -31.32 35.74 8.25
N CYS A 53 -30.28 34.90 8.14
CA CYS A 53 -29.68 34.26 9.30
C CYS A 53 -29.13 35.30 10.31
N PHE A 54 -28.45 36.35 9.85
CA PHE A 54 -27.96 37.40 10.74
C PHE A 54 -29.08 38.21 11.40
N LEU A 55 -30.19 38.44 10.72
CA LEU A 55 -31.38 39.08 11.29
C LEU A 55 -32.01 38.19 12.37
N GLU A 56 -32.19 36.91 12.09
CA GLU A 56 -32.70 35.92 13.06
C GLU A 56 -31.79 35.83 14.29
N CYS A 57 -30.47 35.76 14.09
CA CYS A 57 -29.50 35.81 15.18
C CYS A 57 -29.60 37.10 16.00
N ARG A 58 -29.81 38.26 15.38
CA ARG A 58 -30.02 39.54 16.08
C ARG A 58 -31.31 39.54 16.89
N HIS A 59 -32.40 39.01 16.35
CA HIS A 59 -33.68 38.94 17.06
C HIS A 59 -33.56 38.10 18.35
N VAL A 60 -32.71 37.07 18.35
CA VAL A 60 -32.49 36.20 19.51
C VAL A 60 -31.44 36.75 20.49
N THR A 61 -30.33 37.31 19.99
CA THR A 61 -29.16 37.65 20.82
C THR A 61 -29.01 39.14 21.11
N GLY A 62 -29.72 40.01 20.39
CA GLY A 62 -29.64 41.47 20.53
C GLY A 62 -28.39 42.11 19.92
N ARG A 63 -27.42 41.34 19.40
CA ARG A 63 -26.17 41.83 18.78
C ARG A 63 -25.88 41.08 17.47
N PHE A 64 -25.15 41.71 16.55
CA PHE A 64 -24.69 41.03 15.33
C PHE A 64 -23.54 40.06 15.64
N PRO A 65 -23.64 38.78 15.24
CA PRO A 65 -22.53 37.82 15.32
C PRO A 65 -21.29 38.27 14.54
N ASP A 66 -20.13 37.73 14.90
CA ASP A 66 -18.91 37.85 14.10
C ASP A 66 -18.90 36.79 12.99
N TYR A 67 -18.37 37.14 11.81
CA TYR A 67 -18.31 36.19 10.69
C TYR A 67 -17.26 35.10 11.00
N PRO A 68 -17.57 33.80 10.79
CA PRO A 68 -16.60 32.74 11.00
C PRO A 68 -15.37 32.92 10.08
N PRO A 69 -14.14 32.73 10.58
CA PRO A 69 -12.94 32.84 9.75
C PRO A 69 -12.86 31.67 8.75
N GLU A 70 -12.19 31.89 7.62
CA GLU A 70 -12.01 30.91 6.51
C GLU A 70 -11.51 29.54 6.98
N LYS A 71 -10.70 29.51 8.06
CA LYS A 71 -10.13 28.28 8.65
C LYS A 71 -11.16 27.35 9.29
N THR A 72 -12.36 27.86 9.62
CA THR A 72 -13.44 27.09 10.24
C THR A 72 -14.59 26.81 9.26
N GLY A 73 -14.42 27.11 7.97
CA GLY A 73 -15.41 26.81 6.93
C GLY A 73 -16.36 27.97 6.56
N GLY A 74 -16.09 29.21 6.98
CA GLY A 74 -16.82 30.41 6.52
C GLY A 74 -18.34 30.29 6.65
N SER A 75 -19.08 30.59 5.57
CA SER A 75 -20.53 30.43 5.51
C SER A 75 -21.04 28.99 5.67
N LYS A 76 -20.24 27.95 5.39
CA LYS A 76 -20.67 26.55 5.58
C LYS A 76 -20.99 26.24 7.04
N ALA A 77 -20.27 26.85 7.99
CA ALA A 77 -20.55 26.73 9.41
C ALA A 77 -21.90 27.35 9.80
N ILE A 78 -22.26 28.49 9.17
CA ILE A 78 -23.53 29.19 9.41
C ILE A 78 -24.72 28.32 9.01
N PHE A 79 -24.61 27.55 7.93
CA PHE A 79 -25.67 26.65 7.48
C PHE A 79 -25.74 25.32 8.25
N ILE A 80 -24.61 24.85 8.79
CA ILE A 80 -24.58 23.66 9.67
C ILE A 80 -25.21 23.99 11.04
N GLU A 81 -25.07 25.23 11.53
CA GLU A 81 -25.59 25.68 12.83
C GLU A 81 -27.09 26.08 12.82
N LYS A 82 -27.81 25.97 11.69
CA LYS A 82 -29.25 26.28 11.59
C LYS A 82 -30.19 25.22 12.21
N HIS A 83 -29.81 24.62 13.34
CA HIS A 83 -30.80 24.09 14.29
C HIS A 83 -30.82 24.98 15.53
N PRO A 84 -31.87 25.82 15.73
CA PRO A 84 -31.99 26.74 16.87
C PRO A 84 -32.02 26.03 18.24
N GLU A 85 -32.07 24.70 18.25
CA GLU A 85 -32.10 23.85 19.43
C GLU A 85 -30.72 23.68 20.10
N GLN A 86 -29.62 23.69 19.34
CA GLN A 86 -28.28 23.46 19.91
C GLN A 86 -27.69 24.71 20.61
N VAL A 87 -28.07 25.91 20.16
CA VAL A 87 -27.70 27.18 20.83
C VAL A 87 -28.41 27.31 22.18
N LEU A 88 -29.64 26.79 22.29
CA LEU A 88 -30.38 26.72 23.55
C LEU A 88 -29.73 25.74 24.53
N GLU A 89 -29.20 24.61 24.03
CA GLU A 89 -28.47 23.62 24.84
C GLU A 89 -27.12 24.15 25.35
N GLU A 90 -26.37 24.91 24.54
CA GLU A 90 -25.12 25.54 25.00
C GLU A 90 -25.35 26.65 26.03
N LEU A 91 -26.43 27.43 25.88
CA LEU A 91 -26.82 28.45 26.86
C LEU A 91 -27.38 27.83 28.15
N ALA A 92 -28.04 26.68 28.06
CA ALA A 92 -28.49 25.90 29.22
C ALA A 92 -27.31 25.24 29.96
N ALA A 93 -26.31 24.73 29.24
CA ALA A 93 -25.12 24.13 29.84
C ALA A 93 -24.28 25.18 30.61
N LYS A 94 -24.13 26.39 30.08
CA LYS A 94 -23.43 27.50 30.76
C LYS A 94 -24.18 27.99 32.00
N LYS A 95 -25.52 27.94 32.01
CA LYS A 95 -26.34 28.25 33.19
C LYS A 95 -26.28 27.13 34.24
N ALA A 96 -26.29 25.87 33.82
CA ALA A 96 -26.18 24.72 34.72
C ALA A 96 -24.79 24.59 35.39
N GLU A 97 -23.71 25.00 34.72
CA GLU A 97 -22.37 25.07 35.35
C GLU A 97 -22.23 26.21 36.36
N ALA A 98 -22.97 27.32 36.17
CA ALA A 98 -23.02 28.41 37.14
C ALA A 98 -23.80 28.00 38.40
N GLU A 99 -24.91 27.27 38.25
CA GLU A 99 -25.73 26.78 39.38
C GLU A 99 -25.05 25.63 40.14
N LYS A 100 -24.26 24.77 39.47
CA LYS A 100 -23.48 23.71 40.13
C LYS A 100 -22.35 24.24 41.01
N LYS A 101 -21.81 25.44 40.73
CA LYS A 101 -20.80 26.09 41.57
C LYS A 101 -21.38 26.77 42.82
N GLU A 102 -22.67 27.07 42.85
CA GLU A 102 -23.35 27.61 44.04
C GLU A 102 -23.89 26.51 44.97
N ASN A 103 -24.26 25.34 44.45
CA ASN A 103 -24.86 24.26 45.26
C ASN A 103 -23.89 23.26 45.92
N GLU A 104 -22.58 23.32 45.66
CA GLU A 104 -21.58 22.47 46.35
C GLU A 104 -21.19 22.95 47.77
N LYS A 105 -21.85 23.99 48.31
CA LYS A 105 -21.58 24.51 49.67
C LYS A 105 -22.64 24.22 50.74
N LYS A 106 -23.68 23.42 50.47
CA LYS A 106 -24.64 23.02 51.52
C LYS A 106 -25.08 21.56 51.38
N GLY A 107 -24.80 20.76 52.41
CA GLY A 107 -25.57 19.55 52.73
C GLY A 107 -24.83 18.20 52.62
N LYS A 108 -23.98 17.91 53.60
CA LYS A 108 -23.78 16.54 54.10
C LYS A 108 -24.82 16.32 55.21
N GLU A 109 -25.71 15.32 55.08
CA GLU A 109 -26.16 14.41 56.15
C GLU A 109 -27.25 13.44 55.66
N ASP A 110 -26.95 12.15 55.84
CA ASP A 110 -27.80 10.99 56.17
C ASP A 110 -28.97 10.45 55.31
N LYS A 111 -28.73 9.19 54.89
CA LYS A 111 -29.52 7.94 55.07
C LYS A 111 -30.70 7.56 54.15
N GLU A 112 -30.41 6.55 53.32
CA GLU A 112 -30.92 5.16 53.40
C GLU A 112 -32.43 4.83 53.47
N VAL A 113 -32.85 3.95 52.53
CA VAL A 113 -33.76 2.77 52.64
C VAL A 113 -35.10 2.77 51.86
N ALA A 114 -35.23 1.71 51.03
CA ALA A 114 -36.41 0.90 50.65
C ALA A 114 -37.50 1.44 49.70
N GLN A 115 -37.58 0.81 48.52
CA GLN A 115 -38.45 -0.36 48.20
C GLN A 115 -39.10 -0.26 46.81
N ALA A 116 -38.71 -1.20 45.94
CA ALA A 116 -39.30 -1.45 44.64
C ALA A 116 -40.66 -2.17 44.78
N LYS A 117 -41.72 -1.60 44.19
CA LYS A 117 -42.98 -2.28 43.90
C LYS A 117 -43.06 -2.58 42.39
N LYS A 118 -43.17 -3.86 42.03
CA LYS A 118 -43.52 -4.33 40.68
C LYS A 118 -45.01 -4.07 40.39
N PRO A 119 -45.40 -3.79 39.13
CA PRO A 119 -46.74 -4.11 38.64
C PRO A 119 -46.76 -5.39 37.77
N PRO A 120 -47.95 -5.98 37.55
CA PRO A 120 -48.10 -7.41 37.28
C PRO A 120 -48.17 -7.78 35.78
N LYS A 121 -47.92 -9.06 35.51
CA LYS A 121 -48.06 -9.72 34.21
C LYS A 121 -49.53 -9.80 33.77
N VAL A 122 -49.80 -9.45 32.51
CA VAL A 122 -50.98 -9.91 31.76
C VAL A 122 -50.47 -10.56 30.48
N GLY A 123 -50.84 -11.83 30.31
CA GLY A 123 -50.40 -12.67 29.20
C GLY A 123 -51.06 -12.29 27.87
N LYS A 124 -50.33 -12.52 26.77
CA LYS A 124 -50.89 -12.57 25.43
C LYS A 124 -50.15 -13.59 24.57
N GLN A 125 -50.88 -14.66 24.30
CA GLN A 125 -50.95 -15.49 23.09
C GLN A 125 -49.65 -15.75 22.31
N VAL A 126 -49.25 -17.03 22.36
CA VAL A 126 -48.41 -17.70 21.39
C VAL A 126 -49.11 -17.62 20.03
N VAL A 127 -48.54 -16.83 19.13
CA VAL A 127 -48.80 -16.88 17.68
C VAL A 127 -47.53 -17.46 17.08
N ASP A 128 -47.69 -18.49 16.26
CA ASP A 128 -46.62 -19.23 15.61
C ASP A 128 -45.49 -18.32 15.13
N GLU A 129 -44.28 -18.57 15.60
CA GLU A 129 -43.05 -18.00 15.06
C GLU A 129 -42.81 -18.57 13.65
N SER A 130 -43.60 -18.12 12.68
CA SER A 130 -43.15 -18.05 11.30
C SER A 130 -41.85 -17.23 11.31
N TRP A 131 -40.72 -17.88 11.04
CA TRP A 131 -39.40 -17.26 10.91
C TRP A 131 -39.51 -15.92 10.17
N LYS A 132 -39.37 -14.81 10.90
CA LYS A 132 -39.22 -13.48 10.29
C LYS A 132 -37.73 -13.23 10.16
N MET A 133 -37.23 -13.25 8.92
CA MET A 133 -35.87 -12.77 8.67
C MET A 133 -35.75 -11.34 9.21
N GLY A 134 -34.64 -11.05 9.90
CA GLY A 134 -34.31 -9.67 10.25
C GLY A 134 -34.26 -8.82 8.98
N PRO A 135 -34.65 -7.53 9.04
CA PRO A 135 -34.61 -6.66 7.87
C PRO A 135 -33.18 -6.67 7.32
N SER A 136 -33.02 -7.08 6.07
CA SER A 136 -31.69 -7.15 5.47
C SER A 136 -31.10 -5.75 5.39
N ASN A 137 -29.83 -5.60 5.78
CA ASN A 137 -29.09 -4.32 5.67
C ASN A 137 -29.10 -3.74 4.25
N PHE A 138 -29.37 -4.57 3.23
CA PHE A 138 -29.43 -4.19 1.82
C PHE A 138 -30.78 -3.63 1.37
N LEU A 139 -31.87 -3.84 2.12
CA LEU A 139 -33.20 -3.36 1.72
C LEU A 139 -33.24 -1.83 1.64
N LEU A 140 -32.62 -1.15 2.61
CA LEU A 140 -32.53 0.31 2.62
C LEU A 140 -31.78 0.83 1.38
N MET A 141 -30.63 0.23 1.05
CA MET A 141 -29.89 0.61 -0.17
C MET A 141 -30.67 0.32 -1.45
N LEU A 142 -31.47 -0.76 -1.47
CA LEU A 142 -32.27 -1.13 -2.64
C LEU A 142 -33.49 -0.22 -2.81
N GLU A 143 -34.13 0.18 -1.71
CA GLU A 143 -35.22 1.16 -1.68
C GLU A 143 -34.73 2.56 -2.06
N GLU A 144 -33.56 2.98 -1.55
CA GLU A 144 -32.91 4.24 -1.94
C GLU A 144 -32.56 4.23 -3.43
N GLY A 145 -31.95 3.14 -3.93
CA GLY A 145 -31.63 2.98 -5.35
C GLY A 145 -32.87 2.96 -6.25
N SER A 146 -33.93 2.27 -5.82
CA SER A 146 -35.21 2.24 -6.55
C SER A 146 -35.87 3.62 -6.60
N SER A 147 -35.78 4.38 -5.51
CA SER A 147 -36.31 5.74 -5.44
C SER A 147 -35.53 6.68 -6.36
N GLN A 148 -34.20 6.59 -6.37
CA GLN A 148 -33.35 7.34 -7.30
C GLN A 148 -33.66 6.99 -8.76
N TYR A 149 -33.89 5.72 -9.07
CA TYR A 149 -34.28 5.29 -10.41
C TYR A 149 -35.62 5.89 -10.85
N GLN A 150 -36.65 5.79 -10.02
CA GLN A 150 -37.99 6.32 -10.33
C GLN A 150 -37.98 7.84 -10.52
N VAL A 151 -37.24 8.57 -9.68
CA VAL A 151 -37.18 10.04 -9.76
C VAL A 151 -36.37 10.51 -10.96
N PHE A 152 -35.24 9.86 -11.23
CA PHE A 152 -34.22 10.42 -12.11
C PHE A 152 -34.07 9.72 -13.46
N TRP A 153 -34.25 8.40 -13.49
CA TRP A 153 -33.94 7.57 -14.66
C TRP A 153 -35.19 7.09 -15.42
N GLU A 154 -36.33 6.91 -14.75
CA GLU A 154 -37.56 6.39 -15.35
C GLU A 154 -38.10 7.25 -16.51
N ASN A 155 -37.90 8.57 -16.45
CA ASN A 155 -38.42 9.52 -17.43
C ASN A 155 -37.42 9.88 -18.54
N ARG A 156 -36.20 9.30 -18.55
CA ARG A 156 -35.17 9.60 -19.55
C ARG A 156 -35.11 8.50 -20.61
N ASP A 157 -35.72 8.78 -21.77
CA ASP A 157 -35.71 7.87 -22.92
C ASP A 157 -34.54 8.21 -23.88
N ASN A 158 -33.40 7.53 -23.73
CA ASN A 158 -32.22 7.74 -24.58
C ASN A 158 -32.29 7.00 -25.94
N ARG A 159 -33.50 6.59 -26.39
CA ARG A 159 -33.67 5.79 -27.61
C ARG A 159 -33.36 6.54 -28.90
N SER A 160 -33.38 7.87 -28.87
CA SER A 160 -33.11 8.74 -30.01
C SER A 160 -31.65 9.22 -30.08
N ASP A 161 -30.84 8.96 -29.05
CA ASP A 161 -29.44 9.34 -29.04
C ASP A 161 -28.55 8.17 -29.49
N PHE A 162 -28.29 8.12 -30.80
CA PHE A 162 -27.41 7.12 -31.41
C PHE A 162 -25.92 7.42 -31.22
N LEU A 163 -25.57 8.68 -30.90
CA LEU A 163 -24.17 9.12 -30.76
C LEU A 163 -23.67 9.03 -29.31
N GLN A 164 -24.57 8.83 -28.34
CA GLN A 164 -24.24 8.78 -26.90
C GLN A 164 -23.50 10.06 -26.46
N ASP A 165 -23.99 11.22 -26.90
CA ASP A 165 -23.44 12.49 -26.48
C ASP A 165 -23.72 12.71 -24.97
N HIS A 166 -22.91 13.55 -24.33
CA HIS A 166 -23.07 13.80 -22.90
C HIS A 166 -24.37 14.55 -22.61
N ASP A 167 -25.08 14.16 -21.55
CA ASP A 167 -26.26 14.90 -21.07
C ASP A 167 -25.81 16.24 -20.46
N PRO A 168 -26.10 17.41 -21.08
CA PRO A 168 -25.63 18.69 -20.58
C PRO A 168 -26.23 19.03 -19.21
N GLU A 169 -27.39 18.47 -18.85
CA GLU A 169 -28.03 18.70 -17.55
C GLU A 169 -27.29 18.01 -16.40
N LEU A 170 -26.75 16.80 -16.61
CA LEU A 170 -25.96 16.09 -15.60
C LEU A 170 -24.65 16.82 -15.31
N ILE A 171 -24.02 17.31 -16.37
CA ILE A 171 -22.78 18.08 -16.26
C ILE A 171 -23.05 19.39 -15.51
N LYS A 172 -24.13 20.10 -15.86
CA LYS A 172 -24.53 21.33 -15.17
C LYS A 172 -24.82 21.09 -13.69
N GLU A 173 -25.46 19.98 -13.30
CA GLU A 173 -25.73 19.67 -11.89
C GLU A 173 -24.46 19.43 -11.07
N GLY A 174 -23.46 18.72 -11.63
CA GLY A 174 -22.16 18.54 -10.98
C GLY A 174 -21.38 19.86 -10.86
N GLU A 175 -21.34 20.63 -11.94
CA GLU A 175 -20.61 21.91 -12.01
C GLU A 175 -21.26 23.02 -11.15
N ARG A 176 -22.58 22.97 -10.92
CA ARG A 176 -23.28 23.88 -10.00
C ARG A 176 -22.63 23.86 -8.62
N GLY A 177 -22.24 22.68 -8.11
CA GLY A 177 -21.61 22.56 -6.80
C GLY A 177 -20.27 23.31 -6.74
N GLU A 178 -19.41 23.14 -7.74
CA GLU A 178 -18.11 23.83 -7.79
C GLU A 178 -18.25 25.33 -7.99
N VAL A 179 -19.14 25.75 -8.90
CA VAL A 179 -19.42 27.18 -9.17
C VAL A 179 -20.03 27.84 -7.92
N GLU A 180 -20.89 27.14 -7.19
CA GLU A 180 -21.44 27.62 -5.93
C GLU A 180 -20.35 27.81 -4.87
N GLU A 181 -19.38 26.89 -4.75
CA GLU A 181 -18.25 27.07 -3.83
C GLU A 181 -17.38 28.28 -4.19
N GLU A 182 -17.10 28.51 -5.47
CA GLU A 182 -16.39 29.72 -5.91
C GLU A 182 -17.17 31.01 -5.60
N ILE A 183 -18.47 31.02 -5.86
CA ILE A 183 -19.34 32.17 -5.59
C ILE A 183 -19.46 32.41 -4.09
N ARG A 184 -19.51 31.36 -3.26
CA ARG A 184 -19.56 31.47 -1.80
C ARG A 184 -18.36 32.22 -1.23
N VAL A 185 -17.15 31.99 -1.73
CA VAL A 185 -15.96 32.77 -1.31
C VAL A 185 -16.17 34.26 -1.60
N GLN A 186 -16.67 34.59 -2.79
CA GLN A 186 -16.97 35.98 -3.16
C GLN A 186 -18.12 36.59 -2.34
N VAL A 187 -19.12 35.78 -1.96
CA VAL A 187 -20.22 36.21 -1.11
C VAL A 187 -19.73 36.48 0.31
N ASP A 188 -18.89 35.60 0.86
CA ASP A 188 -18.33 35.72 2.21
C ASP A 188 -17.54 37.03 2.36
N GLU A 189 -16.69 37.38 1.40
CA GLU A 189 -15.96 38.66 1.37
C GLU A 189 -16.92 39.87 1.36
N VAL A 190 -17.91 39.87 0.46
CA VAL A 190 -18.90 40.95 0.35
C VAL A 190 -19.74 41.07 1.62
N MET A 191 -20.06 39.95 2.28
CA MET A 191 -20.86 39.93 3.50
C MET A 191 -20.09 40.37 4.73
N GLN A 192 -18.80 40.04 4.82
CA GLN A 192 -17.93 40.58 5.87
C GLN A 192 -17.87 42.11 5.79
N GLU A 193 -17.70 42.68 4.60
CA GLU A 193 -17.73 44.13 4.42
C GLU A 193 -19.09 44.75 4.78
N LYS A 194 -20.18 44.13 4.34
CA LYS A 194 -21.55 44.59 4.67
C LYS A 194 -21.77 44.57 6.19
N LEU A 195 -21.36 43.51 6.89
CA LEU A 195 -21.46 43.41 8.34
C LEU A 195 -20.62 44.48 9.06
N LEU A 196 -19.40 44.75 8.60
CA LEU A 196 -18.56 45.81 9.16
C LEU A 196 -19.22 47.18 9.01
N ARG A 197 -19.78 47.49 7.83
CA ARG A 197 -20.54 48.74 7.61
C ARG A 197 -21.79 48.82 8.49
N VAL A 198 -22.53 47.73 8.64
CA VAL A 198 -23.73 47.67 9.49
C VAL A 198 -23.38 47.81 10.96
N LYS A 199 -22.31 47.16 11.44
CA LYS A 199 -21.81 47.34 12.82
C LYS A 199 -21.42 48.80 13.07
N LEU A 200 -20.71 49.44 12.13
CA LEU A 200 -20.36 50.87 12.24
C LEU A 200 -21.59 51.80 12.21
N ALA A 201 -22.65 51.44 11.49
CA ALA A 201 -23.87 52.24 11.39
C ALA A 201 -24.81 52.06 12.59
N VAL A 202 -24.82 50.87 13.21
CA VAL A 202 -25.71 50.52 14.34
C VAL A 202 -25.05 50.83 15.68
N ASP A 203 -23.76 50.54 15.83
CA ASP A 203 -22.96 50.90 17.00
C ASP A 203 -22.27 52.26 16.71
N GLY A 204 -23.04 53.34 16.84
CA GLY A 204 -22.48 54.70 16.83
C GLY A 204 -21.50 54.88 18.00
N GLU A 205 -20.22 54.72 17.70
CA GLU A 205 -19.04 54.82 18.58
C GLU A 205 -19.01 53.85 19.78
N THR A 206 -18.07 52.89 19.76
CA THR A 206 -17.08 52.65 20.83
C THR A 206 -16.14 51.51 20.45
N SER A 207 -14.91 51.84 20.07
CA SER A 207 -13.79 50.90 20.13
C SER A 207 -13.49 50.55 21.60
N PRO A 208 -13.44 49.27 22.01
CA PRO A 208 -12.90 48.92 23.31
C PRO A 208 -11.37 48.80 23.19
N GLN A 209 -10.66 49.89 23.45
CA GLN A 209 -9.33 49.79 24.04
C GLN A 209 -9.50 49.35 25.50
N GLY A 210 -8.95 48.19 25.87
CA GLY A 210 -9.07 47.71 27.23
C GLY A 210 -8.27 46.47 27.57
N LYS A 211 -7.09 46.71 28.15
CA LYS A 211 -6.45 45.93 29.24
C LYS A 211 -5.61 44.70 28.86
N ALA A 212 -4.32 44.98 28.66
CA ALA A 212 -3.26 44.05 29.00
C ALA A 212 -3.27 43.79 30.52
N ALA A 213 -3.63 42.57 30.92
CA ALA A 213 -3.42 42.05 32.26
C ALA A 213 -2.28 41.02 32.23
N LYS A 214 -1.35 41.21 33.17
CA LYS A 214 -0.17 40.39 33.45
C LYS A 214 -0.53 38.92 33.62
N ASP A 215 0.23 38.04 32.97
CA ASP A 215 0.55 36.73 33.54
C ASP A 215 2.06 36.53 33.58
N LYS A 216 2.57 36.41 34.81
CA LYS A 216 3.94 36.04 35.13
C LYS A 216 3.88 34.72 35.91
N VAL A 217 4.62 33.74 35.40
CA VAL A 217 5.20 32.59 36.11
C VAL A 217 4.30 31.37 36.32
N ARG A 218 4.55 30.35 35.48
CA ARG A 218 4.97 29.01 35.95
C ARG A 218 5.72 28.27 34.83
N ALA A 219 7.02 28.53 34.74
CA ALA A 219 7.95 27.69 34.00
C ALA A 219 9.00 27.15 34.98
N ALA A 220 8.75 25.94 35.49
CA ALA A 220 9.78 25.06 36.05
C ALA A 220 9.19 23.66 36.27
N ARG A 221 9.53 22.71 35.38
CA ARG A 221 9.99 21.33 35.65
C ARG A 221 9.58 20.36 34.54
N SER A 222 10.53 20.05 33.67
CA SER A 222 10.69 18.71 33.09
C SER A 222 12.15 18.51 32.63
N ARG A 223 13.05 18.31 33.59
CA ARG A 223 14.25 17.52 33.36
C ARG A 223 13.88 16.06 33.65
N ALA A 224 13.49 15.33 32.61
CA ALA A 224 13.44 13.88 32.58
C ALA A 224 13.26 13.44 31.12
N GLY A 225 14.27 12.77 30.54
CA GLY A 225 14.12 12.09 29.24
C GLY A 225 15.23 12.30 28.20
N GLU A 226 16.49 12.47 28.59
CA GLU A 226 17.62 12.28 27.66
C GLU A 226 17.77 10.80 27.31
N GLN A 227 16.95 10.33 26.38
CA GLN A 227 17.20 9.10 25.60
C GLN A 227 16.40 9.03 24.28
N HIS A 228 15.66 10.07 23.91
CA HIS A 228 14.89 10.13 22.65
C HIS A 228 15.43 11.12 21.59
N ASN A 229 16.49 11.89 21.89
CA ASN A 229 16.95 12.97 21.00
C ASN A 229 17.81 12.54 19.80
N ALA A 230 18.36 11.32 19.79
CA ALA A 230 19.15 10.85 18.65
C ALA A 230 18.31 10.69 17.37
N LYS A 231 17.10 10.15 17.49
CA LYS A 231 16.20 9.94 16.33
C LYS A 231 15.72 11.25 15.71
N HIS A 232 15.36 12.23 16.55
CA HIS A 232 14.86 13.52 16.09
C HIS A 232 15.97 14.34 15.41
N THR A 233 17.21 14.26 15.93
CA THR A 233 18.37 14.95 15.35
C THR A 233 18.80 14.32 14.01
N ILE A 234 18.81 12.99 13.91
CA ILE A 234 19.13 12.27 12.66
C ILE A 234 18.06 12.50 11.60
N MET A 235 16.78 12.42 11.96
CA MET A 235 15.65 12.64 11.05
C MET A 235 15.62 14.08 10.49
N MET A 236 15.92 15.07 11.33
CA MET A 236 15.97 16.48 10.93
C MET A 236 17.19 16.80 10.05
N SER A 237 18.34 16.15 10.29
CA SER A 237 19.53 16.23 9.43
C SER A 237 19.31 15.58 8.06
N LEU A 238 18.58 14.46 8.00
CA LEU A 238 18.27 13.77 6.75
C LEU A 238 17.18 14.48 5.92
N ALA A 239 16.28 15.22 6.57
CA ALA A 239 15.23 15.99 5.89
C ALA A 239 15.81 17.10 5.00
N CYS A 240 16.91 17.73 5.40
CA CYS A 240 17.55 18.83 4.68
C CYS A 240 18.51 18.40 3.55
N ARG A 241 18.74 17.10 3.32
CA ARG A 241 19.62 16.59 2.25
C ARG A 241 18.86 16.32 0.96
N THR A 242 19.49 16.66 -0.18
CA THR A 242 18.98 16.39 -1.54
C THR A 242 18.95 14.88 -1.83
N ILE A 243 17.99 14.45 -2.64
CA ILE A 243 17.77 13.03 -2.97
C ILE A 243 18.98 12.48 -3.75
N ASP A 244 19.56 13.25 -4.66
CA ASP A 244 20.70 12.84 -5.48
C ASP A 244 21.94 12.53 -4.63
N SER A 245 22.19 13.32 -3.58
CA SER A 245 23.28 13.06 -2.63
C SER A 245 23.07 11.75 -1.87
N LEU A 246 21.83 11.47 -1.46
CA LEU A 246 21.49 10.20 -0.79
C LEU A 246 21.58 9.03 -1.75
N TYR A 247 21.18 9.21 -3.01
CA TYR A 247 21.29 8.17 -4.04
C TYR A 247 22.75 7.81 -4.32
N GLN A 248 23.61 8.84 -4.44
CA GLN A 248 25.05 8.65 -4.60
C GLN A 248 25.67 7.92 -3.40
N GLU A 249 25.33 8.33 -2.17
CA GLU A 249 25.81 7.66 -0.95
C GLU A 249 25.38 6.17 -0.92
N LEU A 250 24.13 5.87 -1.27
CA LEU A 250 23.63 4.48 -1.33
C LEU A 250 24.32 3.66 -2.44
N ALA A 251 24.69 4.27 -3.56
CA ALA A 251 25.41 3.63 -4.65
C ALA A 251 26.88 3.36 -4.28
N GLU A 252 27.57 4.34 -3.67
CA GLU A 252 28.94 4.20 -3.18
C GLU A 252 29.04 3.13 -2.09
N GLU A 253 28.04 3.06 -1.21
CA GLU A 253 27.99 2.05 -0.16
C GLU A 253 27.62 0.64 -0.66
N GLY A 254 27.23 0.53 -1.94
CA GLY A 254 26.82 -0.73 -2.56
C GLY A 254 25.49 -1.26 -2.02
N LEU A 255 24.66 -0.39 -1.44
CA LEU A 255 23.29 -0.71 -1.07
C LEU A 255 22.39 -0.73 -2.29
N LEU A 256 22.67 0.09 -3.30
CA LEU A 256 21.97 0.06 -4.58
C LEU A 256 22.72 -0.84 -5.56
N ILE A 257 22.07 -1.90 -6.03
CA ILE A 257 22.67 -2.87 -6.95
C ILE A 257 22.05 -2.74 -8.33
N GLN A 258 22.89 -2.78 -9.38
CA GLN A 258 22.42 -2.85 -10.75
C GLN A 258 21.63 -4.16 -10.99
N VAL A 259 20.40 -4.02 -11.45
CA VAL A 259 19.54 -5.16 -11.76
C VAL A 259 20.11 -5.89 -12.98
N LYS A 260 20.33 -7.21 -12.84
CA LYS A 260 20.64 -8.07 -13.98
C LYS A 260 19.37 -8.28 -14.80
N ASN A 261 19.44 -8.03 -16.10
CA ASN A 261 18.31 -8.23 -17.01
C ASN A 261 18.01 -9.73 -17.11
N VAL A 262 16.95 -10.16 -16.43
CA VAL A 262 16.48 -11.55 -16.42
C VAL A 262 14.97 -11.55 -16.54
N ASN A 263 14.44 -12.36 -17.46
CA ASN A 263 13.00 -12.50 -17.62
C ASN A 263 12.46 -13.64 -16.77
N LEU A 264 11.19 -13.55 -16.37
CA LEU A 264 10.50 -14.66 -15.69
C LEU A 264 10.42 -15.93 -16.55
N SER A 265 10.41 -15.77 -17.88
CA SER A 265 10.45 -16.88 -18.85
C SER A 265 11.69 -17.75 -18.69
N ASP A 266 12.80 -17.15 -18.26
CA ASP A 266 14.11 -17.79 -18.16
C ASP A 266 14.18 -18.71 -16.93
N TYR A 267 13.23 -18.56 -15.99
CA TYR A 267 13.04 -19.53 -14.92
C TYR A 267 12.27 -20.75 -15.44
N ILE A 268 13.04 -21.73 -15.94
CA ILE A 268 12.53 -22.93 -16.59
C ILE A 268 11.96 -23.91 -15.55
N GLY A 269 10.74 -24.38 -15.82
CA GLY A 269 10.02 -25.33 -15.00
C GLY A 269 8.91 -26.05 -15.76
N TYR A 270 8.67 -27.30 -15.41
CA TYR A 270 7.49 -28.03 -15.90
C TYR A 270 6.35 -27.97 -14.91
N TYR A 271 5.13 -27.94 -15.45
CA TYR A 271 3.92 -28.10 -14.66
C TYR A 271 3.74 -29.58 -14.32
N ASP A 272 3.55 -29.90 -13.04
CA ASP A 272 3.22 -31.26 -12.63
C ASP A 272 1.71 -31.48 -12.70
N CYS A 273 1.27 -32.27 -13.67
CA CYS A 273 -0.14 -32.59 -13.88
C CYS A 273 -0.71 -33.51 -12.78
N LEU A 274 0.14 -34.31 -12.12
CA LEU A 274 -0.30 -35.24 -11.06
C LEU A 274 -0.74 -34.51 -9.80
N ARG A 275 -0.42 -33.23 -9.70
CA ARG A 275 -0.64 -32.41 -8.52
C ARG A 275 -2.12 -32.18 -8.20
N ASN A 276 -2.97 -32.07 -9.21
CA ASN A 276 -4.42 -31.89 -9.00
C ASN A 276 -5.00 -33.14 -8.31
N ILE A 277 -4.56 -34.32 -8.75
CA ILE A 277 -4.95 -35.61 -8.18
C ILE A 277 -4.46 -35.73 -6.72
N LEU A 278 -3.24 -35.28 -6.42
CA LEU A 278 -2.71 -35.29 -5.05
C LEU A 278 -3.46 -34.34 -4.09
N ARG A 279 -4.01 -33.23 -4.61
CA ARG A 279 -4.83 -32.32 -3.80
C ARG A 279 -6.18 -32.94 -3.46
N GLU A 280 -6.75 -33.72 -4.37
CA GLU A 280 -8.00 -34.46 -4.14
C GLU A 280 -7.84 -35.55 -3.07
N THR A 281 -6.65 -36.15 -2.94
CA THR A 281 -6.35 -37.12 -1.89
C THR A 281 -6.00 -36.48 -0.53
N GLY A 282 -6.08 -35.16 -0.41
CA GLY A 282 -5.80 -34.42 0.83
C GLY A 282 -4.31 -34.22 1.12
N ALA A 283 -3.40 -34.64 0.24
CA ALA A 283 -1.99 -34.32 0.35
C ALA A 283 -1.75 -32.85 -0.06
N GLN A 284 -0.82 -32.17 0.61
CA GLN A 284 -0.38 -30.83 0.21
C GLN A 284 0.90 -30.95 -0.63
N PRO A 285 0.80 -31.03 -1.97
CA PRO A 285 1.96 -31.27 -2.80
C PRO A 285 2.88 -30.06 -2.82
N VAL A 286 4.19 -30.32 -2.95
CA VAL A 286 5.20 -29.28 -3.13
C VAL A 286 4.83 -28.36 -4.31
N PRO A 287 5.08 -27.04 -4.20
CA PRO A 287 4.70 -26.09 -5.23
C PRO A 287 5.52 -26.31 -6.50
N SER A 288 4.89 -26.25 -7.68
CA SER A 288 5.61 -26.42 -8.96
C SER A 288 6.31 -25.14 -9.38
N ILE A 289 7.35 -25.23 -10.22
CA ILE A 289 8.08 -24.04 -10.69
C ILE A 289 7.19 -23.03 -11.45
N PRO A 290 6.26 -23.44 -12.35
CA PRO A 290 5.33 -22.51 -12.97
C PRO A 290 4.39 -21.82 -11.97
N GLU A 291 3.97 -22.53 -10.91
CA GLU A 291 3.19 -21.92 -9.83
C GLU A 291 4.03 -20.91 -9.04
N VAL A 292 5.30 -21.20 -8.76
CA VAL A 292 6.22 -20.22 -8.18
C VAL A 292 6.30 -18.97 -9.05
N ARG A 293 6.40 -19.10 -10.39
CA ARG A 293 6.38 -17.97 -11.31
C ARG A 293 5.07 -17.18 -11.21
N GLN A 294 3.94 -17.88 -11.15
CA GLN A 294 2.63 -17.25 -11.01
C GLN A 294 2.52 -16.49 -9.69
N LEU A 295 2.92 -17.10 -8.57
CA LEU A 295 2.89 -16.45 -7.24
C LEU A 295 3.83 -15.25 -7.18
N VAL A 296 5.01 -15.35 -7.79
CA VAL A 296 5.95 -14.22 -7.90
C VAL A 296 5.37 -13.10 -8.77
N ALA A 297 4.69 -13.42 -9.87
CA ALA A 297 4.02 -12.42 -10.69
C ALA A 297 2.88 -11.74 -9.91
N LEU A 298 2.04 -12.52 -9.24
CA LEU A 298 0.88 -12.04 -8.48
C LEU A 298 1.27 -11.16 -7.29
N TYR A 299 2.26 -11.57 -6.49
CA TYR A 299 2.63 -10.88 -5.25
C TYR A 299 3.82 -9.93 -5.40
N GLY A 300 4.67 -10.14 -6.40
CA GLY A 300 5.87 -9.34 -6.62
C GLY A 300 5.69 -8.29 -7.70
N ILE A 301 5.27 -8.70 -8.90
CA ILE A 301 5.31 -7.84 -10.08
C ILE A 301 4.05 -6.99 -10.21
N LEU A 302 2.87 -7.60 -10.11
CA LEU A 302 1.59 -6.88 -10.26
C LEU A 302 1.43 -5.71 -9.27
N PRO A 303 1.78 -5.85 -7.97
CA PRO A 303 1.66 -4.74 -7.02
C PRO A 303 2.67 -3.62 -7.27
N LEU A 304 3.76 -3.87 -8.01
CA LEU A 304 4.77 -2.86 -8.33
C LEU A 304 4.51 -2.19 -9.68
N GLY A 305 3.99 -2.94 -10.65
CA GLY A 305 3.83 -2.50 -12.04
C GLY A 305 2.79 -1.40 -12.23
N SER A 306 1.58 -1.57 -11.67
CA SER A 306 0.49 -0.60 -11.84
C SER A 306 0.00 -0.04 -10.50
N GLN A 307 -0.20 1.28 -10.46
CA GLN A 307 -0.77 1.97 -9.30
C GLN A 307 -2.22 1.54 -9.02
N THR A 308 -3.03 1.37 -10.07
CA THR A 308 -4.44 0.95 -9.93
C THR A 308 -4.56 -0.46 -9.37
N VAL A 309 -3.65 -1.35 -9.76
CA VAL A 309 -3.59 -2.72 -9.22
C VAL A 309 -3.12 -2.68 -7.77
N HIS A 310 -2.17 -1.82 -7.42
CA HIS A 310 -1.69 -1.67 -6.05
C HIS A 310 -2.78 -1.20 -5.08
N GLU A 311 -3.66 -0.31 -5.52
CA GLU A 311 -4.74 0.24 -4.70
C GLU A 311 -5.92 -0.73 -4.53
N ASN A 312 -6.21 -1.53 -5.57
CA ASN A 312 -7.34 -2.46 -5.57
C ASN A 312 -6.99 -3.87 -5.06
N ALA A 313 -5.73 -4.30 -5.19
CA ALA A 313 -5.29 -5.63 -4.78
C ALA A 313 -4.95 -5.68 -3.27
N PRO A 314 -5.01 -6.86 -2.64
CA PRO A 314 -4.53 -7.03 -1.27
C PRO A 314 -3.06 -6.61 -1.14
N LEU A 315 -2.81 -5.62 -0.28
CA LEU A 315 -1.50 -5.00 -0.11
C LEU A 315 -0.46 -5.99 0.44
N VAL A 316 0.41 -6.49 -0.45
CA VAL A 316 1.58 -7.30 -0.08
C VAL A 316 2.80 -6.42 0.07
N LYS A 317 3.22 -6.17 1.32
CA LYS A 317 4.41 -5.38 1.65
C LYS A 317 5.68 -6.21 1.74
N SER A 318 5.55 -7.51 2.01
CA SER A 318 6.69 -8.39 2.25
C SER A 318 6.50 -9.79 1.69
N LEU A 319 7.51 -10.24 0.95
CA LEU A 319 7.59 -11.53 0.29
C LEU A 319 8.85 -12.28 0.76
N LEU A 320 8.74 -13.56 1.08
CA LEU A 320 9.87 -14.41 1.42
C LEU A 320 10.00 -15.56 0.43
N LEU A 321 11.17 -15.72 -0.18
CA LEU A 321 11.52 -16.84 -1.03
C LEU A 321 12.37 -17.85 -0.23
N VAL A 322 11.82 -19.05 -0.02
CA VAL A 322 12.42 -20.13 0.77
C VAL A 322 12.74 -21.32 -0.13
N GLY A 323 13.76 -22.11 0.19
CA GLY A 323 14.09 -23.34 -0.52
C GLY A 323 15.54 -23.75 -0.30
N PRO A 324 16.06 -24.77 -0.98
CA PRO A 324 17.47 -25.12 -0.89
C PRO A 324 18.38 -24.07 -1.55
N ALA A 325 19.69 -24.16 -1.30
CA ALA A 325 20.66 -23.29 -1.97
C ALA A 325 20.75 -23.63 -3.47
N GLY A 326 20.93 -22.62 -4.33
CA GLY A 326 21.10 -22.85 -5.77
C GLY A 326 19.82 -22.99 -6.60
N VAL A 327 18.62 -22.82 -6.05
CA VAL A 327 17.35 -22.88 -6.83
C VAL A 327 17.00 -21.60 -7.59
N GLY A 328 17.91 -20.63 -7.68
CA GLY A 328 17.66 -19.39 -8.43
C GLY A 328 16.88 -18.31 -7.69
N LYS A 329 16.81 -18.32 -6.35
CA LYS A 329 16.07 -17.29 -5.57
C LYS A 329 16.53 -15.86 -5.86
N LYS A 330 17.84 -15.64 -5.94
CA LYS A 330 18.42 -14.33 -6.31
C LYS A 330 18.03 -13.93 -7.74
N MET A 331 17.96 -14.90 -8.65
CA MET A 331 17.55 -14.68 -10.03
C MET A 331 16.08 -14.24 -10.10
N LEU A 332 15.19 -14.83 -9.29
CA LEU A 332 13.80 -14.40 -9.19
C LEU A 332 13.66 -12.97 -8.67
N VAL A 333 14.48 -12.55 -7.69
CA VAL A 333 14.49 -11.16 -7.22
C VAL A 333 14.85 -10.20 -8.36
N HIS A 334 15.90 -10.50 -9.12
CA HIS A 334 16.27 -9.70 -10.29
C HIS A 334 15.18 -9.71 -11.37
N ALA A 335 14.49 -10.84 -11.58
CA ALA A 335 13.38 -10.93 -12.52
C ALA A 335 12.17 -10.07 -12.10
N ILE A 336 11.85 -10.01 -10.80
CA ILE A 336 10.82 -9.10 -10.26
C ILE A 336 11.19 -7.65 -10.57
N CYS A 337 12.45 -7.27 -10.29
CA CYS A 337 12.91 -5.89 -10.52
C CYS A 337 12.93 -5.54 -12.00
N THR A 338 13.35 -6.47 -12.87
CA THR A 338 13.37 -6.29 -14.33
C THR A 338 11.96 -6.12 -14.88
N ALA A 339 11.03 -6.99 -14.48
CA ALA A 339 9.64 -6.95 -14.97
C ALA A 339 8.86 -5.73 -14.46
N ALA A 340 9.15 -5.25 -13.25
CA ALA A 340 8.50 -4.08 -12.67
C ALA A 340 9.23 -2.76 -12.98
N GLY A 341 10.43 -2.79 -13.58
CA GLY A 341 11.27 -1.60 -13.75
C GLY A 341 11.70 -0.97 -12.41
N ALA A 342 11.86 -1.81 -11.36
CA ALA A 342 12.06 -1.34 -9.99
C ALA A 342 13.54 -1.22 -9.61
N ASN A 343 13.85 -0.25 -8.75
CA ASN A 343 15.17 -0.10 -8.13
C ASN A 343 15.43 -1.24 -7.13
N LEU A 344 16.65 -1.78 -7.10
CA LEU A 344 17.01 -2.88 -6.20
C LEU A 344 17.97 -2.42 -5.10
N PHE A 345 17.50 -2.43 -3.86
CA PHE A 345 18.31 -2.20 -2.67
C PHE A 345 18.69 -3.53 -2.02
N SER A 346 19.98 -3.80 -1.83
CA SER A 346 20.48 -5.02 -1.19
C SER A 346 20.92 -4.79 0.24
N LEU A 347 20.21 -5.46 1.14
CA LEU A 347 20.57 -5.64 2.54
C LEU A 347 21.14 -7.05 2.70
N THR A 348 22.40 -7.20 2.31
CA THR A 348 23.17 -8.41 2.56
C THR A 348 23.91 -8.25 3.89
N PRO A 349 24.17 -9.32 4.66
CA PRO A 349 24.94 -9.22 5.91
C PRO A 349 26.25 -8.43 5.80
N SER A 350 26.91 -8.50 4.65
CA SER A 350 28.11 -7.73 4.33
C SER A 350 27.88 -6.22 4.23
N THR A 351 26.73 -5.77 3.71
CA THR A 351 26.41 -4.33 3.58
C THR A 351 25.96 -3.74 4.91
N THR A 352 25.25 -4.52 5.74
CA THR A 352 24.83 -4.09 7.07
C THR A 352 25.96 -3.94 8.08
N GLY A 353 27.09 -4.64 7.88
CA GLY A 353 28.27 -4.55 8.76
C GLY A 353 28.96 -3.19 8.74
N LYS A 354 28.77 -2.41 7.66
CA LYS A 354 29.36 -1.07 7.48
C LYS A 354 28.75 0.01 8.37
N TYR A 355 27.53 -0.21 8.86
CA TYR A 355 26.81 0.71 9.74
C TYR A 355 26.79 0.16 11.17
N PRO A 356 27.83 0.39 11.98
CA PRO A 356 27.88 -0.11 13.34
C PRO A 356 26.84 0.60 14.22
N GLY A 357 26.21 -0.16 15.12
CA GLY A 357 25.32 0.38 16.14
C GLY A 357 23.85 0.49 15.71
N ARG A 358 23.00 0.88 16.67
CA ARG A 358 21.55 0.98 16.45
C ARG A 358 21.18 2.17 15.56
N ASP A 359 21.83 3.30 15.78
CA ASP A 359 21.49 4.55 15.11
C ASP A 359 21.96 4.55 13.64
N GLY A 360 23.11 3.93 13.34
CA GLY A 360 23.58 3.73 11.97
C GLY A 360 22.62 2.86 11.15
N LEU A 361 22.14 1.74 11.71
CA LEU A 361 21.15 0.89 11.06
C LEU A 361 19.80 1.60 10.83
N ILE A 362 19.37 2.43 11.79
CA ILE A 362 18.16 3.25 11.63
C ILE A 362 18.36 4.28 10.51
N MET A 363 19.51 4.95 10.47
CA MET A 363 19.84 5.91 9.43
C MET A 363 19.83 5.27 8.05
N MET A 364 20.53 4.14 7.88
CA MET A 364 20.56 3.37 6.63
C MET A 364 19.15 3.01 6.16
N LEU A 365 18.33 2.45 7.07
CA LEU A 365 16.98 2.02 6.74
C LEU A 365 16.06 3.21 6.41
N HIS A 366 16.27 4.35 7.06
CA HIS A 366 15.55 5.59 6.77
C HIS A 366 15.98 6.22 5.44
N MET A 367 17.27 6.17 5.09
CA MET A 367 17.78 6.59 3.78
C MET A 367 17.19 5.75 2.65
N ILE A 368 17.22 4.42 2.78
CA ILE A 368 16.60 3.50 1.81
C ILE A 368 15.11 3.78 1.70
N LEU A 369 14.42 4.03 2.81
CA LEU A 369 12.99 4.36 2.79
C LEU A 369 12.71 5.69 2.09
N LYS A 370 13.51 6.74 2.36
CA LYS A 370 13.34 8.06 1.74
C LYS A 370 13.56 7.96 0.24
N VAL A 371 14.70 7.40 -0.19
CA VAL A 371 15.05 7.23 -1.61
C VAL A 371 14.08 6.29 -2.31
N GLY A 372 13.70 5.17 -1.68
CA GLY A 372 12.77 4.19 -2.25
C GLY A 372 11.34 4.71 -2.40
N LYS A 373 10.92 5.68 -1.58
CA LYS A 373 9.61 6.34 -1.72
C LYS A 373 9.58 7.39 -2.82
N GLU A 374 10.69 8.08 -3.06
CA GLU A 374 10.79 9.05 -4.14
C GLU A 374 11.00 8.36 -5.50
N LEU A 375 11.81 7.28 -5.52
CA LEU A 375 12.14 6.53 -6.74
C LEU A 375 11.33 5.24 -6.87
N GLN A 376 10.00 5.36 -6.81
CA GLN A 376 9.10 4.21 -6.98
C GLN A 376 8.98 3.79 -8.46
N PRO A 377 8.87 2.49 -8.77
CA PRO A 377 8.79 1.35 -7.86
C PRO A 377 10.16 0.90 -7.32
N SER A 378 10.20 0.37 -6.09
CA SER A 378 11.44 -0.03 -5.41
C SER A 378 11.32 -1.37 -4.68
N VAL A 379 12.37 -2.20 -4.76
CA VAL A 379 12.46 -3.50 -4.09
C VAL A 379 13.63 -3.50 -3.13
N VAL A 380 13.36 -3.82 -1.86
CA VAL A 380 14.38 -4.01 -0.83
C VAL A 380 14.61 -5.50 -0.64
N TRP A 381 15.74 -6.00 -1.09
CA TRP A 381 16.13 -7.40 -0.99
C TRP A 381 16.97 -7.67 0.26
N ILE A 382 16.56 -8.63 1.08
CA ILE A 382 17.33 -9.13 2.22
C ILE A 382 17.88 -10.54 1.90
N GLY A 383 19.20 -10.65 1.86
CA GLY A 383 19.91 -11.91 1.64
C GLY A 383 20.11 -12.72 2.92
N ASN A 384 19.96 -14.04 2.85
CA ASN A 384 20.22 -14.98 3.96
C ASN A 384 19.55 -14.56 5.27
N THR A 385 18.24 -14.29 5.18
CA THR A 385 17.40 -13.80 6.28
C THR A 385 17.50 -14.64 7.55
N GLU A 386 17.83 -15.93 7.44
CA GLU A 386 18.09 -16.83 8.57
C GLU A 386 19.19 -16.32 9.51
N ARG A 387 20.22 -15.64 8.98
CA ARG A 387 21.30 -15.06 9.79
C ARG A 387 20.83 -13.87 10.62
N ILE A 388 19.88 -13.10 10.08
CA ILE A 388 19.28 -11.95 10.76
C ILE A 388 18.42 -12.41 11.95
N PHE A 389 17.74 -13.53 11.80
CA PHE A 389 16.81 -14.08 12.80
C PHE A 389 17.37 -15.30 13.56
N SER A 390 18.69 -15.48 13.60
CA SER A 390 19.33 -16.67 14.15
C SER A 390 18.95 -16.97 15.61
N LYS A 391 18.78 -18.27 15.93
CA LYS A 391 18.44 -18.78 17.27
C LYS A 391 19.61 -18.70 18.28
N GLY A 392 20.86 -18.69 17.80
CA GLY A 392 22.07 -18.77 18.65
C GLY A 392 22.39 -17.49 19.45
N ALA A 393 23.14 -17.64 20.55
CA ALA A 393 23.69 -16.52 21.33
C ALA A 393 24.83 -15.84 20.53
N PRO A 394 24.82 -14.49 20.42
CA PRO A 394 25.79 -13.79 19.59
C PRO A 394 27.17 -13.80 20.26
N LYS A 395 28.19 -14.31 19.57
CA LYS A 395 29.59 -14.20 20.02
C LYS A 395 30.34 -13.10 19.25
N ALA A 396 29.83 -12.69 18.09
CA ALA A 396 30.42 -11.65 17.24
C ALA A 396 29.57 -10.35 17.23
N GLU A 397 30.22 -9.20 17.12
CA GLU A 397 29.56 -7.88 17.05
C GLU A 397 28.58 -7.77 15.86
N GLU A 398 28.89 -8.43 14.75
CA GLU A 398 28.01 -8.54 13.58
C GLU A 398 26.66 -9.20 13.92
N GLU A 399 26.67 -10.26 14.74
CA GLU A 399 25.46 -10.98 15.18
C GLU A 399 24.58 -10.12 16.09
N VAL A 400 25.19 -9.20 16.85
CA VAL A 400 24.44 -8.23 17.66
C VAL A 400 23.73 -7.22 16.77
N ASN A 401 24.38 -6.76 15.69
CA ASN A 401 23.78 -5.84 14.72
C ASN A 401 22.65 -6.54 13.92
N PHE A 402 22.79 -7.81 13.59
CA PHE A 402 21.74 -8.62 12.95
C PHE A 402 20.47 -8.74 13.79
N LYS A 403 20.60 -9.05 15.08
CA LYS A 403 19.46 -9.10 16.00
C LYS A 403 18.78 -7.74 16.18
N ARG A 404 19.54 -6.64 16.09
CA ARG A 404 18.98 -5.28 16.11
C ARG A 404 18.21 -4.99 14.82
N LEU A 405 18.75 -5.35 13.66
CA LEU A 405 18.10 -5.21 12.36
C LEU A 405 16.75 -5.96 12.33
N ALA A 406 16.70 -7.20 12.83
CA ALA A 406 15.48 -7.99 12.95
C ALA A 406 14.34 -7.27 13.69
N LYS A 407 14.67 -6.46 14.72
CA LYS A 407 13.69 -5.66 15.47
C LYS A 407 13.24 -4.39 14.74
N LEU A 408 14.05 -3.89 13.81
CA LEU A 408 13.75 -2.69 13.02
C LEU A 408 12.91 -3.00 11.78
N LEU A 409 13.01 -4.20 11.20
CA LEU A 409 12.23 -4.60 10.01
C LEU A 409 10.70 -4.47 10.20
N PRO A 410 10.09 -4.88 11.32
CA PRO A 410 8.67 -4.61 11.55
C PRO A 410 8.32 -3.11 11.61
N GLN A 411 9.23 -2.27 12.12
CA GLN A 411 9.03 -0.82 12.17
C GLN A 411 9.09 -0.22 10.76
N PHE A 412 10.00 -0.71 9.93
CA PHE A 412 10.10 -0.34 8.51
C PHE A 412 8.83 -0.69 7.74
N LEU A 413 8.28 -1.90 7.90
CA LEU A 413 7.03 -2.30 7.24
C LEU A 413 5.81 -1.47 7.68
N LYS A 414 5.81 -0.98 8.93
CA LYS A 414 4.78 -0.06 9.44
C LYS A 414 4.91 1.35 8.86
N ALA A 415 6.11 1.77 8.46
CA ALA A 415 6.35 3.09 7.88
C ALA A 415 5.93 3.19 6.40
N LEU A 416 5.67 2.06 5.74
CA LEU A 416 5.14 1.98 4.37
C LEU A 416 3.63 2.19 4.37
N LYS A 417 3.19 3.26 3.69
CA LYS A 417 1.77 3.57 3.47
C LYS A 417 1.20 2.68 2.36
N PRO A 418 -0.12 2.46 2.30
CA PRO A 418 -0.75 1.66 1.25
C PRO A 418 -0.61 2.26 -0.17
N LYS A 419 -0.18 3.51 -0.29
CA LYS A 419 0.11 4.14 -1.59
C LYS A 419 1.55 3.95 -2.05
N ASP A 420 2.45 3.51 -1.17
CA ASP A 420 3.88 3.42 -1.45
C ASP A 420 4.20 2.07 -2.15
N ARG A 421 4.65 2.10 -3.41
CA ARG A 421 5.05 0.92 -4.19
C ARG A 421 6.46 0.44 -3.84
N VAL A 422 6.64 0.00 -2.60
CA VAL A 422 7.90 -0.56 -2.07
C VAL A 422 7.67 -1.98 -1.54
N LEU A 423 8.41 -2.95 -2.07
CA LEU A 423 8.31 -4.36 -1.69
C LEU A 423 9.57 -4.83 -0.95
N LEU A 424 9.39 -5.45 0.22
CA LEU A 424 10.47 -6.14 0.94
C LEU A 424 10.54 -7.60 0.49
N VAL A 425 11.64 -8.03 -0.13
CA VAL A 425 11.86 -9.42 -0.56
C VAL A 425 12.97 -10.08 0.25
N GLY A 426 12.62 -11.06 1.07
CA GLY A 426 13.56 -11.91 1.78
C GLY A 426 13.95 -13.13 0.97
N THR A 427 15.20 -13.59 1.11
CA THR A 427 15.63 -14.90 0.62
C THR A 427 16.21 -15.71 1.77
N SER A 428 15.80 -16.98 1.88
CA SER A 428 16.29 -17.89 2.91
C SER A 428 16.66 -19.25 2.36
N SER A 429 17.84 -19.75 2.72
CA SER A 429 18.28 -21.12 2.38
C SER A 429 18.00 -22.13 3.46
N ARG A 430 17.99 -21.70 4.73
CA ARG A 430 17.73 -22.54 5.89
C ARG A 430 16.77 -21.85 6.85
N PRO A 431 15.45 -21.92 6.60
CA PRO A 431 14.46 -21.24 7.44
C PRO A 431 14.40 -21.81 8.86
N PHE A 432 14.77 -23.08 9.05
CA PHE A 432 14.74 -23.78 10.34
C PHE A 432 15.76 -23.25 11.37
N ASP A 433 16.87 -22.65 10.90
CA ASP A 433 17.88 -22.02 11.77
C ASP A 433 17.39 -20.68 12.36
N ALA A 434 16.34 -20.11 11.76
CA ALA A 434 15.75 -18.85 12.19
C ALA A 434 14.71 -19.04 13.31
N ASN A 435 14.53 -17.99 14.12
CA ASN A 435 13.41 -17.88 15.05
C ASN A 435 12.09 -17.68 14.27
N LEU A 436 11.34 -18.78 14.08
CA LEU A 436 10.11 -18.81 13.28
C LEU A 436 9.07 -17.74 13.68
N GLY A 437 8.91 -17.47 14.98
CA GLY A 437 7.93 -16.48 15.48
C GLY A 437 8.09 -15.08 14.89
N PRO A 438 9.20 -14.37 15.15
CA PRO A 438 9.45 -13.05 14.54
C PRO A 438 9.66 -13.12 13.03
N PHE A 439 10.22 -14.23 12.51
CA PHE A 439 10.49 -14.42 11.10
C PHE A 439 9.21 -14.43 10.25
N CYS A 440 8.22 -15.26 10.62
CA CYS A 440 6.94 -15.33 9.92
C CYS A 440 6.08 -14.08 10.12
N LYS A 441 6.27 -13.31 11.21
CA LYS A 441 5.56 -12.04 11.43
C LYS A 441 6.01 -10.92 10.49
N VAL A 442 7.25 -10.96 10.00
CA VAL A 442 7.79 -9.94 9.10
C VAL A 442 7.33 -10.17 7.66
N TYR A 443 7.21 -11.42 7.23
CA TYR A 443 6.86 -11.78 5.86
C TYR A 443 5.39 -12.18 5.74
N GLN A 444 4.61 -11.39 4.99
CA GLN A 444 3.18 -11.66 4.78
C GLN A 444 2.94 -12.85 3.86
N LYS A 445 3.80 -13.04 2.85
CA LYS A 445 3.74 -14.15 1.90
C LYS A 445 5.06 -14.91 1.91
N ILE A 446 4.97 -16.22 2.05
CA ILE A 446 6.11 -17.13 2.03
C ILE A 446 5.91 -18.06 0.83
N ILE A 447 6.87 -18.05 -0.10
CA ILE A 447 6.89 -18.92 -1.27
C ILE A 447 8.02 -19.93 -1.08
N LEU A 448 7.65 -21.20 -0.98
CA LEU A 448 8.60 -22.30 -1.04
C LEU A 448 8.96 -22.58 -2.51
N ILE A 449 10.25 -22.70 -2.78
CA ILE A 449 10.81 -23.03 -4.09
C ILE A 449 11.44 -24.41 -3.95
N PRO A 450 10.88 -25.43 -4.63
CA PRO A 450 11.42 -26.77 -4.54
C PRO A 450 12.72 -26.90 -5.37
N LYS A 451 13.39 -28.03 -5.20
CA LYS A 451 14.36 -28.50 -6.19
C LYS A 451 13.68 -28.79 -7.53
N PRO A 452 14.40 -28.75 -8.67
CA PRO A 452 13.80 -29.13 -9.95
C PRO A 452 13.36 -30.59 -9.94
N ASP A 453 12.17 -30.87 -10.46
CA ASP A 453 11.70 -32.25 -10.65
C ASP A 453 12.42 -32.96 -11.78
N TYR A 454 12.28 -34.29 -11.83
CA TYR A 454 12.76 -35.11 -12.94
C TYR A 454 12.29 -34.58 -14.29
N LEU A 455 11.01 -34.21 -14.40
CA LEU A 455 10.44 -33.63 -15.62
C LEU A 455 11.08 -32.28 -15.96
N THR A 456 11.43 -31.47 -14.97
CA THR A 456 12.15 -30.21 -15.21
C THR A 456 13.61 -30.44 -15.63
N ARG A 457 14.24 -31.51 -15.12
CA ARG A 457 15.59 -31.90 -15.53
C ARG A 457 15.64 -32.55 -16.92
N PHE A 458 14.64 -33.37 -17.26
CA PHE A 458 14.62 -34.23 -18.45
C PHE A 458 13.73 -33.72 -19.60
N GLY A 459 12.71 -32.92 -19.31
CA GLY A 459 11.54 -32.69 -20.16
C GLY A 459 11.85 -32.41 -21.63
N LYS A 460 11.03 -33.00 -22.51
CA LYS A 460 11.20 -33.09 -23.97
C LYS A 460 11.39 -31.73 -24.68
N TYR A 461 10.88 -30.65 -24.12
CA TYR A 461 10.85 -29.31 -24.73
C TYR A 461 11.78 -28.30 -24.04
N PHE A 462 12.11 -28.48 -22.75
CA PHE A 462 12.87 -27.51 -21.94
C PHE A 462 13.81 -28.20 -20.94
N THR A 463 14.76 -28.99 -21.44
CA THR A 463 15.76 -29.61 -20.57
C THR A 463 16.64 -28.51 -19.96
N LEU A 464 16.70 -28.38 -18.63
CA LEU A 464 17.68 -27.52 -17.97
C LEU A 464 19.10 -27.78 -18.51
N TRP A 465 19.48 -29.05 -18.64
CA TRP A 465 20.75 -29.46 -19.23
C TRP A 465 20.91 -28.99 -20.68
N LYS A 466 19.92 -29.21 -21.56
CA LYS A 466 19.96 -28.73 -22.96
C LYS A 466 20.09 -27.23 -23.03
N HIS A 467 19.31 -26.50 -22.24
CA HIS A 467 19.29 -25.05 -22.24
C HIS A 467 20.66 -24.48 -21.84
N TYR A 468 21.22 -24.92 -20.70
CA TYR A 468 22.52 -24.42 -20.24
C TYR A 468 23.69 -24.86 -21.11
N ILE A 469 23.67 -26.08 -21.65
CA ILE A 469 24.70 -26.56 -22.58
C ILE A 469 24.68 -25.71 -23.87
N LEU A 470 23.50 -25.47 -24.44
CA LEU A 470 23.35 -24.67 -25.66
C LEU A 470 23.69 -23.19 -25.43
N GLN A 471 23.29 -22.61 -24.29
CA GLN A 471 23.66 -21.23 -23.93
C GLN A 471 25.17 -21.01 -23.88
N ARG A 472 25.93 -22.04 -23.50
CA ARG A 472 27.40 -22.01 -23.46
C ARG A 472 28.07 -22.48 -24.77
N GLY A 473 27.30 -22.71 -25.83
CA GLY A 473 27.83 -23.11 -27.15
C GLY A 473 28.16 -24.59 -27.30
N GLY A 474 27.68 -25.45 -26.39
CA GLY A 474 27.88 -26.90 -26.48
C GLY A 474 26.96 -27.55 -27.51
N ALA A 475 27.53 -28.39 -28.37
CA ALA A 475 26.77 -29.19 -29.34
C ALA A 475 26.22 -30.48 -28.71
N LEU A 476 24.91 -30.70 -28.80
CA LEU A 476 24.26 -31.92 -28.31
C LEU A 476 24.40 -33.04 -29.34
N THR A 477 25.35 -33.94 -29.11
CA THR A 477 25.53 -35.16 -29.89
C THR A 477 24.73 -36.31 -29.28
N ARG A 478 24.43 -37.36 -30.07
CA ARG A 478 23.78 -38.60 -29.57
C ARG A 478 24.52 -39.26 -28.40
N LEU A 479 25.81 -38.95 -28.22
CA LEU A 479 26.65 -39.43 -27.11
C LEU A 479 26.29 -38.81 -25.75
N VAL A 480 25.58 -37.68 -25.74
CA VAL A 480 25.09 -37.04 -24.51
C VAL A 480 23.66 -37.51 -24.26
N ASN A 481 23.52 -38.51 -23.40
CA ASN A 481 22.21 -39.00 -22.99
C ASN A 481 21.65 -38.13 -21.85
N LEU A 482 20.70 -37.26 -22.18
CA LEU A 482 20.02 -36.37 -21.24
C LEU A 482 19.16 -37.14 -20.23
N ASN A 483 18.63 -38.32 -20.59
CA ASN A 483 17.83 -39.16 -19.70
C ASN A 483 18.68 -39.69 -18.54
N CYS A 484 19.86 -40.20 -18.87
CA CYS A 484 20.82 -40.67 -17.86
C CYS A 484 21.26 -39.52 -16.96
N LEU A 485 21.59 -38.35 -17.53
CA LEU A 485 21.96 -37.18 -16.74
C LEU A 485 20.84 -36.74 -15.80
N ALA A 486 19.59 -36.71 -16.25
CA ALA A 486 18.45 -36.31 -15.42
C ALA A 486 18.15 -37.29 -14.27
N ARG A 487 18.42 -38.59 -14.46
CA ARG A 487 18.32 -39.61 -13.40
C ARG A 487 19.45 -39.51 -12.39
N VAL A 488 20.68 -39.34 -12.85
CA VAL A 488 21.86 -39.22 -11.97
C VAL A 488 21.86 -37.89 -11.22
N SER A 489 21.30 -36.83 -11.81
CA SER A 489 21.15 -35.52 -11.17
C SER A 489 19.92 -35.40 -10.26
N ASP A 490 19.37 -36.51 -9.78
CA ASP A 490 18.36 -36.45 -8.73
C ASP A 490 18.96 -35.95 -7.42
N GLY A 491 18.23 -35.09 -6.72
CA GLY A 491 18.71 -34.39 -5.52
C GLY A 491 19.56 -33.14 -5.78
N PHE A 492 19.93 -32.83 -7.03
CA PHE A 492 20.71 -31.62 -7.34
C PHE A 492 19.82 -30.41 -7.69
N THR A 493 20.27 -29.21 -7.32
CA THR A 493 19.57 -27.95 -7.64
C THR A 493 19.99 -27.40 -9.00
N GLN A 494 19.26 -26.40 -9.54
CA GLN A 494 19.62 -25.79 -10.82
C GLN A 494 21.03 -25.18 -10.79
N GLY A 495 21.44 -24.59 -9.65
CA GLY A 495 22.77 -24.02 -9.46
C GLY A 495 23.88 -25.04 -9.63
N HIS A 496 23.74 -26.23 -9.02
CA HIS A 496 24.72 -27.31 -9.19
C HIS A 496 24.84 -27.73 -10.66
N ILE A 497 23.71 -27.81 -11.39
CA ILE A 497 23.73 -28.14 -12.83
C ILE A 497 24.47 -27.07 -13.63
N VAL A 498 24.22 -25.79 -13.35
CA VAL A 498 24.90 -24.66 -14.01
C VAL A 498 26.40 -24.68 -13.74
N ASP A 499 26.80 -24.90 -12.48
CA ASP A 499 28.20 -24.96 -12.08
C ASP A 499 28.93 -26.14 -12.74
N VAL A 500 28.29 -27.31 -12.84
CA VAL A 500 28.80 -28.47 -13.56
C VAL A 500 28.98 -28.17 -15.04
N VAL A 501 27.98 -27.53 -15.67
CA VAL A 501 28.07 -27.14 -17.09
C VAL A 501 29.21 -26.14 -17.30
N HIS A 502 29.40 -25.16 -16.42
CA HIS A 502 30.51 -24.20 -16.50
C HIS A 502 31.87 -24.86 -16.30
N THR A 503 31.95 -25.83 -15.39
CA THR A 503 33.20 -26.56 -15.12
C THR A 503 33.60 -27.45 -16.30
N VAL A 504 32.63 -28.06 -16.99
CA VAL A 504 32.88 -28.93 -18.15
C VAL A 504 33.11 -28.10 -19.42
N LEU A 505 32.25 -27.12 -19.70
CA LEU A 505 32.30 -26.27 -20.89
C LEU A 505 33.19 -25.04 -20.68
N THR A 506 34.48 -25.30 -20.50
CA THR A 506 35.51 -24.24 -20.56
C THR A 506 35.79 -23.84 -22.01
N GLU A 507 36.33 -22.64 -22.22
CA GLU A 507 36.67 -22.14 -23.57
C GLU A 507 37.59 -23.11 -24.33
N LEU A 508 38.58 -23.69 -23.63
CA LEU A 508 39.45 -24.72 -24.20
C LEU A 508 38.69 -25.99 -24.60
N ARG A 509 37.69 -26.40 -23.80
CA ARG A 509 36.88 -27.58 -24.12
C ARG A 509 36.03 -27.34 -25.36
N LEU A 510 35.47 -26.13 -25.53
CA LEU A 510 34.68 -25.75 -26.69
C LEU A 510 35.49 -25.84 -27.98
N LEU A 511 36.76 -25.42 -27.99
CA LEU A 511 37.65 -25.57 -29.15
C LEU A 511 38.00 -27.03 -29.48
N GLN A 512 37.97 -27.93 -28.50
CA GLN A 512 38.26 -29.35 -28.70
C GLN A 512 37.05 -30.16 -29.15
N MET A 513 35.86 -29.56 -29.19
CA MET A 513 34.59 -30.20 -29.54
C MET A 513 34.62 -30.92 -30.88
N ASP A 514 35.22 -30.28 -31.90
CA ASP A 514 35.26 -30.80 -33.27
C ASP A 514 36.04 -32.12 -33.35
N ARG A 515 37.05 -32.30 -32.49
CA ARG A 515 37.88 -33.51 -32.45
C ARG A 515 37.38 -34.52 -31.42
N LYS A 516 36.84 -34.04 -30.30
CA LYS A 516 36.37 -34.86 -29.17
C LYS A 516 34.97 -34.41 -28.76
N PRO A 517 33.91 -35.08 -29.25
CA PRO A 517 32.54 -34.72 -28.92
C PRO A 517 32.26 -34.89 -27.42
N LEU A 518 31.26 -34.17 -26.91
CA LEU A 518 30.86 -34.25 -25.50
C LEU A 518 30.31 -35.64 -25.17
N ARG A 519 30.68 -36.13 -23.99
CA ARG A 519 30.19 -37.39 -23.43
C ARG A 519 29.46 -37.14 -22.11
N THR A 520 28.45 -37.96 -21.82
CA THR A 520 27.73 -37.94 -20.54
C THR A 520 28.67 -38.11 -19.34
N ALA A 521 29.73 -38.91 -19.46
CA ALA A 521 30.66 -39.20 -18.36
C ALA A 521 31.35 -37.95 -17.80
N GLU A 522 31.69 -36.96 -18.64
CA GLU A 522 32.36 -35.72 -18.22
C GLU A 522 31.50 -34.90 -17.24
N PHE A 523 30.19 -34.88 -17.47
CA PHE A 523 29.23 -34.21 -16.58
C PHE A 523 29.04 -35.00 -15.28
N VAL A 524 28.97 -36.33 -15.35
CA VAL A 524 28.80 -37.18 -14.16
C VAL A 524 30.00 -37.06 -13.22
N THR A 525 31.23 -37.05 -13.75
CA THR A 525 32.44 -36.88 -12.94
C THR A 525 32.50 -35.54 -12.22
N SER A 526 32.01 -34.48 -12.86
CA SER A 526 31.95 -33.14 -12.26
C SER A 526 30.81 -33.05 -11.24
N LEU A 527 29.66 -33.67 -11.53
CA LEU A 527 28.51 -33.72 -10.63
C LEU A 527 28.84 -34.42 -9.31
N ALA A 528 29.65 -35.48 -9.35
CA ALA A 528 30.10 -36.22 -8.16
C ALA A 528 30.93 -35.38 -7.16
N ARG A 529 31.39 -34.18 -7.54
CA ARG A 529 32.11 -33.25 -6.65
C ARG A 529 31.17 -32.39 -5.81
N HIS A 530 29.90 -32.33 -6.16
CA HIS A 530 28.90 -31.53 -5.47
C HIS A 530 28.05 -32.40 -4.54
N ASP A 531 27.67 -31.83 -3.41
CA ASP A 531 26.76 -32.51 -2.48
C ASP A 531 25.30 -32.35 -2.95
N PRO A 532 24.51 -33.44 -2.99
CA PRO A 532 23.08 -33.35 -3.26
C PRO A 532 22.34 -32.76 -2.05
N VAL A 533 21.14 -32.23 -2.30
CA VAL A 533 20.20 -31.90 -1.22
C VAL A 533 19.71 -33.21 -0.62
N TYR A 534 19.92 -33.37 0.68
CA TYR A 534 19.52 -34.58 1.40
C TYR A 534 18.02 -34.58 1.68
N LYS A 535 17.40 -35.77 1.77
CA LYS A 535 15.97 -35.92 2.08
C LYS A 535 15.59 -35.29 3.43
N GLU A 536 16.49 -35.36 4.40
CA GLU A 536 16.30 -34.74 5.73
C GLU A 536 16.14 -33.22 5.62
N GLU A 537 16.88 -32.57 4.71
CA GLU A 537 16.72 -31.13 4.47
C GLU A 537 15.35 -30.84 3.84
N GLU A 538 14.87 -31.72 2.95
CA GLU A 538 13.56 -31.58 2.30
C GLU A 538 12.41 -31.71 3.28
N GLU A 539 12.48 -32.68 4.17
CA GLU A 539 11.51 -32.87 5.26
C GLU A 539 11.50 -31.68 6.20
N ALA A 540 12.65 -31.03 6.44
CA ALA A 540 12.73 -29.83 7.27
C ALA A 540 12.12 -28.57 6.62
N PHE A 541 11.87 -28.58 5.31
CA PHE A 541 11.16 -27.49 4.62
C PHE A 541 9.63 -27.65 4.60
N GLN A 542 9.14 -28.88 4.79
CA GLN A 542 7.71 -29.18 4.93
C GLN A 542 7.23 -28.80 6.33
#